data_AF-A0A7S2H514-F1
#
_entry.id   AF-A0A7S2H514-F1
#
_cell.length_a   1.000
_cell.length_b   1.000
_cell.length_c   1.000
_cell.angle_alpha   90.00
_cell.angle_beta   90.00
_cell.angle_gamma   90.00
#
_symmetry.space_group_name_H-M   'P 1'
#
loop_
_entity.id
_entity.type
_entity.pdbx_description
1 polymer ?
#
loop_
_entity_poly.entity_id
_entity_poly.type
_entity_poly.pdbx_seq_one_letter_code
_entity_poly.pdbx_strand_id
1 'polypeptide(L)'
;TLTRRTMRLATTSGESREHQGIPVRTFRTDYRTFWANATERPANARYYQWGPSGLQNMTMELGADLYMSPVHFLGCEPSLLEAVEGLSPDPEKHDFTIGVEPTTGITLEMFGRVMLSGRVHAEPGAP
;
A
#
# COMPACT_ATOMS: atom_id res chain seq x y z
N THR A 1 24.61 4.09 -7.93
CA THR A 1 24.41 3.60 -6.55
C THR A 1 22.91 3.55 -6.27
N LEU A 2 22.28 2.36 -6.30
CA LEU A 2 20.89 2.21 -5.85
C LEU A 2 20.84 2.62 -4.38
N THR A 3 20.28 3.80 -4.06
CA THR A 3 19.96 4.14 -2.68
C THR A 3 19.05 3.06 -2.14
N ARG A 4 19.59 2.21 -1.26
CA ARG A 4 18.89 1.14 -0.56
C ARG A 4 17.88 1.80 0.39
N ARG A 5 16.75 2.24 -0.16
CA ARG A 5 15.66 2.88 0.57
C ARG A 5 14.71 1.78 1.01
N THR A 6 15.04 1.13 2.12
CA THR A 6 14.18 0.10 2.70
C THR A 6 12.91 0.74 3.23
N MET A 7 11.75 0.32 2.71
CA MET A 7 10.48 0.61 3.36
C MET A 7 10.35 -0.29 4.59
N ARG A 8 10.10 0.34 5.75
CA ARG A 8 9.92 -0.38 7.00
C ARG A 8 8.47 -0.85 7.07
N LEU A 9 8.27 -2.16 6.94
CA LEU A 9 7.06 -2.82 7.40
C LEU A 9 7.15 -2.91 8.93
N ALA A 10 6.21 -2.29 9.63
CA ALA A 10 6.16 -2.31 11.08
C ALA A 10 4.71 -2.38 11.53
N THR A 11 4.44 -3.20 12.54
CA THR A 11 3.22 -3.13 13.35
C THR A 11 3.60 -3.03 14.81
N THR A 12 2.79 -2.34 15.59
CA THR A 12 3.00 -2.13 17.03
C THR A 12 2.54 -3.31 17.88
N SER A 13 1.69 -4.20 17.34
CA SER A 13 1.35 -5.50 17.96
C SER A 13 0.94 -6.49 16.87
N GLY A 14 1.69 -7.58 16.71
CA GLY A 14 1.31 -8.67 15.82
C GLY A 14 0.23 -9.53 16.49
N GLU A 15 -0.88 -9.76 15.79
CA GLU A 15 -1.83 -10.80 16.19
C GLU A 15 -1.12 -12.15 16.08
N SER A 16 -1.13 -12.92 17.17
CA SER A 16 -0.72 -14.32 17.13
C SER A 16 -1.79 -15.11 16.39
N ARG A 17 -1.39 -15.78 15.32
CA ARG A 17 -2.23 -16.73 14.57
C ARG A 17 -1.54 -18.08 14.50
N GLU A 18 -2.26 -19.08 14.02
CA GLU A 18 -1.70 -20.40 13.73
C GLU A 18 -1.79 -20.66 12.23
N HIS A 19 -0.68 -21.07 11.64
CA HIS A 19 -0.60 -21.52 10.25
C HIS A 19 -0.21 -23.01 10.27
N GLN A 20 -1.17 -23.89 10.00
CA GLN A 20 -0.97 -25.35 9.95
C GLN A 20 -0.28 -25.93 11.21
N GLY A 21 -0.72 -25.54 12.41
CA GLY A 21 -0.10 -25.97 13.67
C GLY A 21 1.15 -25.19 14.09
N ILE A 22 1.62 -24.23 13.28
CA ILE A 22 2.80 -23.41 13.60
C ILE A 22 2.35 -22.01 14.04
N PRO A 23 2.77 -21.52 15.22
CA PRO A 23 2.45 -20.17 15.64
C PRO A 23 3.13 -19.13 14.74
N VAL A 24 2.37 -18.14 14.28
CA VAL A 24 2.86 -17.04 13.46
C VAL A 24 2.48 -15.70 14.09
N ARG A 25 3.36 -14.70 13.95
CA ARG A 25 3.06 -13.31 14.23
C ARG A 25 2.69 -12.62 12.93
N THR A 26 1.47 -12.09 12.86
CA THR A 26 0.97 -11.41 11.66
C THR A 26 1.33 -9.92 11.71
N PHE A 27 2.04 -9.46 10.68
CA PHE A 27 2.43 -8.07 10.46
C PHE A 27 1.64 -7.47 9.29
N ARG A 28 1.45 -6.16 9.34
CA ARG A 28 0.76 -5.31 8.36
C ARG A 28 1.66 -4.13 7.98
N THR A 29 1.31 -3.44 6.91
CA THR A 29 1.97 -2.17 6.57
C THR A 29 1.60 -1.09 7.58
N ASP A 30 2.58 -0.39 8.15
CA ASP A 30 2.33 0.85 8.87
C ASP A 30 1.81 1.89 7.89
N TYR A 31 0.54 2.28 8.04
CA TYR A 31 -0.13 3.17 7.10
C TYR A 31 0.64 4.48 6.92
N ARG A 32 1.07 5.09 8.02
CA ARG A 32 1.76 6.38 7.97
C ARG A 32 3.08 6.31 7.20
N THR A 33 3.82 5.22 7.34
CA THR A 33 5.11 5.05 6.66
C THR A 33 4.94 4.68 5.19
N PHE A 34 3.97 3.81 4.88
CA PHE A 34 3.82 3.19 3.57
C PHE A 34 2.87 3.96 2.65
N TRP A 35 1.74 4.45 3.16
CA TRP A 35 0.61 4.93 2.36
C TRP A 35 0.34 6.44 2.47
N ALA A 36 0.82 7.12 3.52
CA ALA A 36 0.57 8.55 3.69
C ALA A 36 1.27 9.41 2.62
N ASN A 37 0.65 10.53 2.24
CA ASN A 37 1.26 11.52 1.35
C ASN A 37 2.33 12.38 2.04
N ALA A 38 2.93 13.29 1.29
CA ALA A 38 3.98 14.20 1.74
C ALA A 38 3.49 15.26 2.73
N THR A 39 2.19 15.55 2.78
CA THR A 39 1.60 16.49 3.76
C THR A 39 1.54 15.83 5.14
N GLU A 40 1.05 14.59 5.21
CA GLU A 40 0.95 13.82 6.46
C GLU A 40 2.31 13.28 6.93
N ARG A 41 3.19 12.94 5.97
CA ARG A 41 4.56 12.50 6.21
C ARG A 41 5.52 13.21 5.26
N PRO A 42 6.14 14.35 5.68
CA PRO A 42 7.10 15.09 4.84
C PRO A 42 8.24 14.24 4.27
N ALA A 43 8.65 13.17 4.97
CA ALA A 43 9.65 12.21 4.49
C ALA A 43 9.24 11.43 3.21
N ASN A 44 7.96 11.49 2.80
CA ASN A 44 7.46 10.88 1.56
C ASN A 44 7.58 11.80 0.34
N ALA A 45 7.89 13.10 0.52
CA ALA A 45 8.17 14.02 -0.58
C ALA A 45 9.31 13.53 -1.49
N ARG A 46 10.29 12.81 -0.93
CA ARG A 46 11.41 12.21 -1.68
C ARG A 46 11.01 11.11 -2.68
N TYR A 47 9.75 10.68 -2.63
CA TYR A 47 9.14 9.70 -3.52
C TYR A 47 8.00 10.32 -4.34
N TYR A 48 7.95 11.66 -4.44
CA TYR A 48 6.96 12.36 -5.27
C TYR A 48 5.49 12.09 -4.85
N GLN A 49 5.27 11.79 -3.56
CA GLN A 49 3.95 11.46 -2.98
C GLN A 49 3.16 12.70 -2.59
N TRP A 50 2.89 13.60 -3.53
CA TRP A 50 2.16 14.86 -3.24
C TRP A 50 0.65 14.77 -3.47
N GLY A 51 0.17 13.65 -4.00
CA GLY A 51 -1.24 13.41 -4.24
C GLY A 51 -2.00 12.99 -2.97
N PRO A 52 -3.21 12.44 -3.15
CA PRO A 52 -4.00 11.88 -2.06
C PRO A 52 -3.24 10.79 -1.29
N SER A 53 -3.40 10.76 0.03
CA SER A 53 -2.94 9.65 0.86
C SER A 53 -3.62 8.34 0.46
N GLY A 54 -2.89 7.23 0.61
CA GLY A 54 -3.32 5.91 0.16
C GLY A 54 -2.77 5.52 -1.22
N LEU A 55 -2.24 6.48 -1.98
CA LEU A 55 -1.57 6.23 -3.26
C LEU A 55 -0.05 6.24 -3.11
N GLN A 56 0.60 5.39 -3.89
CA GLN A 56 2.01 5.45 -4.19
C GLN A 56 2.18 5.82 -5.67
N ASN A 57 2.70 7.01 -5.93
CA ASN A 57 3.18 7.43 -7.24
C ASN A 57 4.29 6.49 -7.72
N MET A 58 4.04 5.79 -8.82
CA MET A 58 4.97 4.84 -9.45
C MET A 58 5.50 5.35 -10.80
N THR A 59 5.28 6.63 -11.11
CA THR A 59 5.59 7.19 -12.43
C THR A 59 7.07 7.10 -12.77
N MET A 60 7.96 7.28 -11.79
CA MET A 60 9.40 7.18 -12.00
C MET A 60 9.88 5.74 -12.21
N GLU A 61 9.19 4.78 -11.60
CA GLU A 61 9.54 3.35 -11.64
C GLU A 61 8.97 2.65 -12.88
N LEU A 62 7.77 3.04 -13.33
CA LEU A 62 7.04 2.38 -14.42
C LEU A 62 7.00 3.17 -15.72
N GLY A 63 7.40 4.44 -15.71
CA GLY A 63 7.44 5.28 -16.91
C GLY A 63 6.07 5.69 -17.47
N ALA A 64 5.02 5.59 -16.66
CA ALA A 64 3.65 5.97 -17.00
C ALA A 64 2.95 6.56 -15.77
N ASP A 65 1.89 7.37 -15.96
CA ASP A 65 1.17 8.03 -14.86
C ASP A 65 0.29 7.05 -14.06
N LEU A 66 0.97 6.16 -13.35
CA LEU A 66 0.43 5.02 -12.62
C LEU A 66 0.66 5.19 -11.13
N TYR A 67 -0.37 4.81 -10.37
CA TYR A 67 -0.40 4.88 -8.92
C TYR A 67 -0.73 3.50 -8.37
N MET A 68 0.03 3.05 -7.38
CA MET A 68 -0.24 1.82 -6.64
C MET A 68 -1.05 2.13 -5.37
N SER A 69 -2.03 1.31 -5.05
CA SER A 69 -2.84 1.42 -3.83
C SER A 69 -3.22 0.05 -3.28
N PRO A 70 -3.77 -0.03 -2.05
CA PRO A 70 -4.58 -1.16 -1.63
C PRO A 70 -5.76 -1.39 -2.58
N VAL A 71 -6.24 -2.63 -2.65
CA VAL A 71 -7.36 -2.99 -3.53
C VAL A 71 -8.63 -2.24 -3.10
N HIS A 72 -9.43 -1.79 -4.08
CA HIS A 72 -10.62 -0.97 -3.87
C HIS A 72 -10.37 0.31 -3.05
N PHE A 73 -9.16 0.86 -3.13
CA PHE A 73 -8.74 2.03 -2.36
C PHE A 73 -8.96 1.88 -0.85
N LEU A 74 -8.82 0.67 -0.31
CA LEU A 74 -8.95 0.41 1.12
C LEU A 74 -8.05 1.37 1.92
N GLY A 75 -8.66 2.14 2.82
CA GLY A 75 -7.97 3.09 3.69
C GLY A 75 -7.36 4.31 2.99
N CYS A 76 -7.64 4.53 1.71
CA CYS A 76 -7.20 5.73 0.99
C CYS A 76 -8.13 6.92 1.27
N GLU A 77 -7.75 8.12 0.79
CA GLU A 77 -8.60 9.30 0.90
C GLU A 77 -10.01 9.10 0.26
N PRO A 78 -11.09 9.60 0.89
CA PRO A 78 -12.47 9.39 0.41
C PRO A 78 -12.72 9.84 -1.03
N SER A 79 -12.03 10.89 -1.47
CA SER A 79 -12.14 11.44 -2.83
C SER A 79 -11.84 10.40 -3.92
N LEU A 80 -11.01 9.39 -3.63
CA LEU A 80 -10.69 8.30 -4.56
C LEU A 80 -11.82 7.27 -4.64
N LEU A 81 -12.52 7.02 -3.53
CA LEU A 81 -13.64 6.10 -3.47
C LEU A 81 -14.87 6.69 -4.16
N GLU A 82 -15.07 8.00 -3.98
CA GLU A 82 -16.18 8.74 -4.58
C GLU A 82 -16.03 8.92 -6.10
N ALA A 83 -14.80 8.86 -6.62
CA ALA A 83 -14.51 9.06 -8.04
C ALA A 83 -14.78 7.84 -8.94
N VAL A 84 -14.99 6.64 -8.36
CA VAL A 84 -15.13 5.38 -9.11
C VAL A 84 -16.28 4.55 -8.56
N GLU A 85 -17.25 4.24 -9.41
CA GLU A 85 -18.35 3.34 -9.05
C GLU A 85 -17.91 1.87 -8.96
N GLY A 86 -18.59 1.08 -8.11
CA GLY A 86 -18.35 -0.36 -7.99
C GLY A 86 -17.22 -0.76 -7.05
N LEU A 87 -16.63 0.17 -6.31
CA LEU A 87 -15.63 -0.13 -5.29
C LEU A 87 -16.26 -0.75 -4.04
N SER A 88 -15.61 -1.79 -3.49
CA SER A 88 -16.03 -2.48 -2.26
C SER A 88 -14.80 -2.82 -1.40
N PRO A 89 -14.25 -1.83 -0.66
CA PRO A 89 -13.11 -2.05 0.22
C PRO A 89 -13.48 -3.02 1.36
N ASP A 90 -12.59 -3.97 1.64
CA ASP A 90 -12.82 -5.07 2.59
C ASP A 90 -11.46 -5.43 3.23
N PRO A 91 -11.24 -5.09 4.51
CA PRO A 91 -9.99 -5.36 5.20
C PRO A 91 -9.57 -6.84 5.21
N GLU A 92 -10.52 -7.78 5.20
CA GLU A 92 -10.20 -9.20 5.21
C GLU A 92 -9.66 -9.69 3.86
N LYS A 93 -10.04 -9.01 2.76
CA LYS A 93 -9.67 -9.40 1.39
C LYS A 93 -8.60 -8.52 0.76
N HIS A 94 -8.49 -7.27 1.20
CA HIS A 94 -7.77 -6.20 0.50
C HIS A 94 -6.61 -5.60 1.32
N ASP A 95 -6.36 -6.08 2.54
CA ASP A 95 -5.21 -5.70 3.36
C ASP A 95 -3.94 -6.48 2.94
N PHE A 96 -2.78 -5.95 3.31
CA PHE A 96 -1.48 -6.57 3.11
C PHE A 96 -0.95 -7.12 4.44
N THR A 97 -0.78 -8.43 4.54
CA THR A 97 -0.31 -9.12 5.73
C THR A 97 0.87 -10.06 5.46
N ILE A 98 1.75 -10.21 6.45
CA ILE A 98 2.87 -11.15 6.46
C ILE A 98 2.86 -11.89 7.81
N GLY A 99 2.66 -13.20 7.80
CA GLY A 99 2.79 -14.06 8.98
C GLY A 99 4.18 -14.66 9.07
N VAL A 100 4.87 -14.36 10.16
CA VAL A 100 6.26 -14.76 10.41
C VAL A 100 6.33 -15.67 11.63
N GLU A 101 7.01 -16.81 11.49
CA GLU A 101 7.29 -17.71 12.61
C GLU A 101 8.29 -17.04 13.58
N PRO A 102 7.95 -16.90 14.87
CA PRO A 102 8.67 -16.02 15.78
C PRO A 102 10.08 -16.48 16.17
N THR A 103 10.40 -17.78 16.09
CA THR A 103 11.71 -18.31 16.50
C THR A 103 12.75 -18.20 15.40
N THR A 104 12.40 -18.59 14.17
CA THR A 104 13.29 -18.64 13.01
C THR A 104 13.22 -17.38 12.16
N GLY A 105 12.12 -16.62 12.24
CA GLY A 105 11.87 -15.45 11.40
C GLY A 105 11.46 -15.78 9.97
N ILE A 106 11.15 -17.06 9.66
CA ILE A 106 10.68 -17.47 8.34
C ILE A 106 9.25 -16.98 8.12
N THR A 107 8.98 -16.40 6.96
CA THR A 107 7.63 -16.07 6.50
C THR A 107 6.90 -17.35 6.10
N LEU A 108 5.79 -17.66 6.76
CA LEU A 108 4.95 -18.84 6.47
C LEU A 108 3.68 -18.48 5.70
N GLU A 109 3.20 -17.25 5.82
CA GLU A 109 2.07 -16.75 5.05
C GLU A 109 2.30 -15.30 4.62
N MET A 110 1.80 -14.97 3.43
CA MET A 110 1.82 -13.62 2.91
C MET A 110 0.58 -13.42 2.06
N PHE A 111 -0.28 -12.50 2.47
CA PHE A 111 -1.43 -12.05 1.69
C PHE A 111 -1.18 -10.62 1.30
N GLY A 112 -0.87 -10.39 0.02
CA GLY A 112 -0.64 -9.06 -0.50
C GLY A 112 -1.34 -8.91 -1.83
N ARG A 113 -2.29 -7.98 -1.91
CA ARG A 113 -2.89 -7.55 -3.18
C ARG A 113 -2.75 -6.05 -3.28
N VAL A 114 -2.32 -5.60 -4.44
CA VAL A 114 -2.22 -4.19 -4.77
C VAL A 114 -2.99 -3.94 -6.06
N MET A 115 -3.48 -2.72 -6.21
CA MET A 115 -4.14 -2.22 -7.40
C MET A 115 -3.26 -1.18 -8.05
N LEU A 116 -3.21 -1.18 -9.39
CA LEU A 116 -2.61 -0.11 -10.17
C LEU A 116 -3.72 0.71 -10.82
N SER A 117 -3.67 2.02 -10.64
CA SER A 117 -4.62 2.99 -11.17
C SER A 117 -3.88 3.97 -12.07
N GLY A 118 -4.39 4.20 -13.26
CA GLY A 118 -3.88 5.25 -14.16
C GLY A 118 -4.60 6.56 -13.93
N ARG A 119 -3.86 7.66 -13.88
CA ARG A 119 -4.48 8.99 -13.83
C ARG A 119 -4.92 9.38 -15.24
N VAL A 120 -6.21 9.67 -15.36
CA VAL A 120 -6.81 10.16 -16.61
C VAL A 120 -7.20 11.62 -16.42
N HIS A 121 -6.91 12.44 -17.42
CA HIS A 121 -7.37 13.82 -17.49
C HIS A 121 -7.79 14.12 -18.91
N ALA A 122 -8.78 15.00 -19.08
CA ALA A 122 -9.15 15.47 -20.39
C ALA A 122 -7.99 16.30 -20.96
N GLU A 123 -7.58 15.98 -22.19
CA GLU A 123 -6.61 16.77 -22.93
C GLU A 123 -7.36 17.82 -23.77
N PRO A 124 -7.17 19.13 -23.51
CA PRO A 124 -7.85 20.17 -24.29
C PRO A 124 -7.46 20.07 -25.77
N GLY A 125 -8.42 19.78 -26.64
CA GLY A 125 -8.20 19.67 -28.08
C GLY A 125 -7.72 18.31 -28.56
N ALA A 126 -7.79 17.26 -27.73
CA ALA A 126 -7.74 15.89 -28.23
C ALA A 126 -8.87 15.67 -29.27
N PRO A 127 -8.60 14.93 -30.35
CA PRO A 127 -9.51 14.77 -31.50
C PRO A 127 -10.86 14.15 -31.13
#